data_AF-A0A397EYN3-F1
#
_entry.id   AF-A0A397EYN3-F1
#
_cell.length_a   1.000
_cell.length_b   1.000
_cell.length_c   1.000
_cell.angle_alpha   90.00
_cell.angle_beta   90.00
_cell.angle_gamma   90.00
#
_symmetry.space_group_name_H-M   'P 1'
#
loop_
_entity.id
_entity.type
_entity.pdbx_description
1 polymer ?
#
loop_
_entity_poly.entity_id
_entity_poly.type
_entity_poly.pdbx_seq_one_letter_code
_entity_poly.pdbx_strand_id
1 'polypeptide(L)'
;MLRILFVVAVTTTSAQANTCSAIPNVDFEGNDISTTDRANPGKCCGDCQATPGCTAFNWYDGVCFLKSAQGASLSLPGGVSGVVLKATPAPTTTPAKTTPTPKPTPKPTCKRIRKSWEALTAAEKNTYISAIELAMDRGLYHKFVEIHKETMSTTEAHNSCVFLFWHRKLLLAYENMLRSLGNRYKCLTLPYWDYVQNYATMQNTPRAKRCRSIEECSPVLGDIGGSTVGKRSTKNLFGYSYPALTCVTNRPANHLCTVAGASSSTCDHCIPRGNWASIPMITDMSIDSVRGQLLAPEVAGSIRLLSQAIESSPHASIHITLSGPQNNVAVSPMDPVFFIHHNTLDLLHTIYYHCKVEPLGLSKAEKMTDTRSFQGCTTGNGHNLGPTSPIMMKLEGPAGVVNIENDPLVGEFFRDLPNQYYQFADVRSLGYSYELKGLLGDLYSKCDGTMAVSRLESFSENVTSPFDVEHEVQPVVLEENLNALSFQDAVLAQAKKQGMTIDQGFHELRKMTVMLQQNCLTGDVTDFTDDQKATFHVTMSPSFAILTNIRNGQDPIRIERWTELLFKYYGCHGDVKEQ
;
A
#
# COMPACT_ATOMS: atom_id res chain seq x y z
N MET A 1 43.87 -45.54 50.36
CA MET A 1 44.27 -46.14 49.06
C MET A 1 43.07 -46.08 48.12
N LEU A 2 43.36 -45.83 46.85
CA LEU A 2 42.49 -46.06 45.68
C LEU A 2 41.46 -44.98 45.27
N ARG A 3 41.72 -44.47 44.07
CA ARG A 3 40.98 -43.58 43.15
C ARG A 3 39.48 -43.89 43.01
N ILE A 4 38.64 -42.85 42.87
CA ILE A 4 37.40 -42.79 42.06
C ILE A 4 37.18 -41.30 41.68
N LEU A 5 37.62 -40.83 40.51
CA LEU A 5 36.86 -40.57 39.27
C LEU A 5 35.66 -39.59 39.38
N PHE A 6 35.77 -38.43 38.73
CA PHE A 6 34.62 -37.63 38.29
C PHE A 6 33.75 -38.48 37.35
N VAL A 7 32.46 -38.61 37.65
CA VAL A 7 31.46 -39.18 36.73
C VAL A 7 30.61 -38.04 36.19
N VAL A 8 30.87 -37.66 34.94
CA VAL A 8 29.85 -37.14 34.03
C VAL A 8 29.07 -38.36 33.54
N ALA A 9 27.76 -38.42 33.79
CA ALA A 9 26.90 -39.41 33.14
C ALA A 9 25.44 -38.94 33.13
N VAL A 10 25.06 -38.40 31.97
CA VAL A 10 24.03 -38.95 31.07
C VAL A 10 23.04 -39.90 31.73
N THR A 11 21.74 -39.67 31.57
CA THR A 11 20.89 -40.58 30.79
C THR A 11 19.41 -40.18 30.74
N THR A 12 19.02 -39.85 29.51
CA THR A 12 17.86 -40.38 28.76
C THR A 12 16.46 -40.19 29.30
N THR A 13 15.75 -39.30 28.60
CA THR A 13 14.36 -39.46 28.19
C THR A 13 14.02 -40.89 27.78
N SER A 14 12.84 -41.41 28.19
CA SER A 14 11.86 -41.95 27.23
C SER A 14 10.58 -42.46 27.93
N ALA A 15 9.44 -41.93 27.51
CA ALA A 15 8.22 -42.69 27.32
C ALA A 15 7.72 -42.35 25.90
N GLN A 16 7.67 -43.40 25.09
CA GLN A 16 7.51 -43.52 23.63
C GLN A 16 6.68 -42.43 22.91
N ALA A 17 7.36 -41.69 22.03
CA ALA A 17 6.73 -41.11 20.85
C ALA A 17 6.50 -42.24 19.83
N ASN A 18 5.26 -42.47 19.39
CA ASN A 18 5.06 -43.17 18.13
C ASN A 18 5.52 -42.23 17.02
N THR A 19 6.67 -42.56 16.42
CA THR A 19 7.38 -41.69 15.48
C THR A 19 6.81 -41.84 14.07
N CYS A 20 6.51 -40.73 13.41
CA CYS A 20 6.44 -40.72 11.95
C CYS A 20 7.82 -40.39 11.37
N SER A 21 8.10 -40.81 10.14
CA SER A 21 9.20 -40.23 9.38
C SER A 21 8.92 -38.76 9.05
N ALA A 22 9.98 -37.99 8.79
CA ALA A 22 9.88 -36.63 8.27
C ALA A 22 10.82 -36.52 7.06
N ILE A 23 10.24 -36.34 5.88
CA ILE A 23 10.93 -36.32 4.60
C ILE A 23 10.72 -34.92 4.01
N PRO A 24 11.73 -34.03 4.07
CA PRO A 24 11.62 -32.69 3.54
C PRO A 24 11.63 -32.69 2.01
N ASN A 25 10.99 -31.68 1.44
CA ASN A 25 10.87 -31.39 0.02
C ASN A 25 10.20 -32.51 -0.82
N VAL A 26 9.32 -33.29 -0.21
CA VAL A 26 8.63 -34.41 -0.86
C VAL A 26 7.13 -34.30 -0.68
N ASP A 27 6.39 -34.65 -1.72
CA ASP A 27 4.95 -34.88 -1.74
C ASP A 27 4.68 -36.35 -2.08
N PHE A 28 3.84 -37.04 -1.30
CA PHE A 28 3.29 -38.34 -1.71
C PHE A 28 2.03 -38.14 -2.56
N GLU A 29 2.01 -38.67 -3.77
CA GLU A 29 0.89 -38.49 -4.70
C GLU A 29 -0.38 -39.26 -4.26
N GLY A 30 -1.52 -38.58 -4.23
CA GLY A 30 -2.86 -39.16 -4.00
C GLY A 30 -3.09 -39.73 -2.59
N ASN A 31 -4.14 -40.55 -2.46
CA ASN A 31 -4.56 -41.23 -1.22
C ASN A 31 -5.02 -40.32 -0.07
N ASP A 32 -5.43 -39.08 -0.35
CA ASP A 32 -5.95 -38.15 0.65
C ASP A 32 -7.30 -38.61 1.21
N ILE A 33 -7.37 -38.71 2.53
CA ILE A 33 -8.59 -39.11 3.26
C ILE A 33 -9.14 -38.00 4.14
N SER A 34 -8.32 -37.02 4.53
CA SER A 34 -8.74 -35.85 5.30
C SER A 34 -7.65 -34.78 5.27
N THR A 35 -8.00 -33.55 5.68
CA THR A 35 -7.04 -32.46 5.90
C THR A 35 -7.17 -31.86 7.30
N THR A 36 -6.07 -31.35 7.85
CA THR A 36 -6.04 -30.60 9.10
C THR A 36 -5.09 -29.40 9.01
N ASP A 37 -5.42 -28.30 9.70
CA ASP A 37 -4.57 -27.11 9.72
C ASP A 37 -3.52 -27.21 10.84
N ARG A 38 -2.24 -27.13 10.47
CA ARG A 38 -1.09 -27.15 11.39
C ARG A 38 0.02 -26.19 10.93
N ALA A 39 0.41 -25.27 11.80
CA ALA A 39 1.53 -24.36 11.57
C ALA A 39 2.92 -25.03 11.50
N ASN A 40 3.03 -26.32 11.85
CA ASN A 40 4.30 -27.05 11.87
C ASN A 40 4.09 -28.48 11.35
N PRO A 41 4.93 -28.95 10.41
CA PRO A 41 4.81 -30.30 9.83
C PRO A 41 4.91 -31.43 10.86
N GLY A 42 5.67 -31.23 11.95
CA GLY A 42 5.82 -32.19 13.04
C GLY A 42 4.53 -32.48 13.81
N LYS A 43 3.46 -31.70 13.61
CA LYS A 43 2.14 -31.95 14.20
C LYS A 43 1.24 -32.84 13.34
N CYS A 44 1.54 -33.02 12.04
CA CYS A 44 0.74 -33.85 11.15
C CYS A 44 0.78 -35.34 11.52
N CYS A 45 1.87 -35.78 12.15
CA CYS A 45 2.00 -37.16 12.61
C CYS A 45 0.92 -37.52 13.65
N GLY A 46 0.66 -36.62 14.61
CA GLY A 46 -0.39 -36.83 15.61
C GLY A 46 -1.78 -36.82 14.99
N ASP A 47 -2.02 -35.93 14.03
CA ASP A 47 -3.31 -35.86 13.31
C ASP A 47 -3.56 -37.14 12.50
N CYS A 48 -2.53 -37.66 11.84
CA CYS A 48 -2.62 -38.93 11.12
C CYS A 48 -2.89 -40.08 12.08
N GLN A 49 -2.15 -40.19 13.19
CA GLN A 49 -2.38 -41.25 14.19
C GLN A 49 -3.78 -41.19 14.82
N ALA A 50 -4.38 -40.01 14.93
CA ALA A 50 -5.73 -39.82 15.45
C ALA A 50 -6.84 -40.08 14.39
N THR A 51 -6.47 -40.24 13.12
CA THR A 51 -7.42 -40.41 12.00
C THR A 51 -7.48 -41.88 11.58
N PRO A 52 -8.64 -42.56 11.76
CA PRO A 52 -8.78 -43.96 11.36
C PRO A 52 -8.43 -44.16 9.89
N GLY A 53 -7.54 -45.12 9.62
CA GLY A 53 -7.10 -45.44 8.26
C GLY A 53 -5.96 -44.58 7.72
N CYS A 54 -5.46 -43.58 8.47
CA CYS A 54 -4.29 -42.81 8.04
C CYS A 54 -2.99 -43.56 8.34
N THR A 55 -2.11 -43.65 7.33
CA THR A 55 -0.78 -44.27 7.45
C THR A 55 0.34 -43.34 6.98
N ALA A 56 0.01 -42.23 6.31
CA ALA A 56 0.96 -41.23 5.81
C ALA A 56 0.38 -39.81 5.83
N PHE A 57 1.21 -38.78 5.70
CA PHE A 57 0.77 -37.40 5.53
C PHE A 57 1.71 -36.60 4.61
N ASN A 58 1.19 -35.53 3.99
CA ASN A 58 2.00 -34.46 3.42
C ASN A 58 1.66 -33.15 4.14
N TRP A 59 2.66 -32.37 4.49
CA TRP A 59 2.48 -31.03 5.01
C TRP A 59 2.98 -30.02 3.98
N TYR A 60 2.15 -29.06 3.63
CA TYR A 60 2.53 -27.93 2.79
C TYR A 60 1.70 -26.70 3.13
N ASP A 61 2.35 -25.54 3.23
CA ASP A 61 1.73 -24.23 3.48
C ASP A 61 0.68 -24.22 4.62
N GLY A 62 1.00 -24.92 5.73
CA GLY A 62 0.17 -24.93 6.93
C GLY A 62 -0.96 -25.99 6.94
N VAL A 63 -1.06 -26.82 5.91
CA VAL A 63 -2.07 -27.88 5.80
C VAL A 63 -1.41 -29.25 5.86
N CYS A 64 -1.92 -30.13 6.70
CA CYS A 64 -1.61 -31.56 6.69
C CYS A 64 -2.66 -32.28 5.83
N PHE A 65 -2.22 -32.90 4.74
CA PHE A 65 -2.99 -33.82 3.92
C PHE A 65 -2.78 -35.24 4.43
N LEU A 66 -3.76 -35.78 5.15
CA LEU A 66 -3.72 -37.10 5.79
C LEU A 66 -4.08 -38.16 4.76
N LYS A 67 -3.30 -39.25 4.71
CA LYS A 67 -3.35 -40.23 3.63
C LYS A 67 -3.48 -41.66 4.12
N SER A 68 -4.24 -42.47 3.38
CA SER A 68 -4.45 -43.89 3.67
C SER A 68 -3.30 -44.81 3.25
N ALA A 69 -2.37 -44.32 2.45
CA ALA A 69 -1.19 -45.04 1.98
C ALA A 69 -0.08 -44.05 1.56
N GLN A 70 1.17 -44.53 1.50
CA GLN A 70 2.27 -43.77 0.88
C GLN A 70 2.21 -43.95 -0.64
N GLY A 71 1.93 -42.88 -1.38
CA GLY A 71 1.98 -42.84 -2.85
C GLY A 71 3.38 -42.66 -3.43
N ALA A 72 3.46 -42.44 -4.74
CA ALA A 72 4.71 -42.10 -5.41
C ALA A 72 5.30 -40.79 -4.85
N SER A 73 6.61 -40.69 -4.73
CA SER A 73 7.27 -39.49 -4.18
C SER A 73 7.59 -38.50 -5.29
N LEU A 74 7.03 -37.29 -5.19
CA LEU A 74 7.27 -36.16 -6.07
C LEU A 74 8.07 -35.07 -5.32
N SER A 75 8.86 -34.29 -6.06
CA SER A 75 9.61 -33.16 -5.49
C SER A 75 8.67 -32.00 -5.19
N LEU A 76 8.61 -31.56 -3.94
CA LEU A 76 7.82 -30.40 -3.51
C LEU A 76 8.65 -29.51 -2.58
N PRO A 77 9.41 -28.52 -3.09
CA PRO A 77 10.21 -27.62 -2.27
C PRO A 77 9.38 -26.92 -1.19
N GLY A 78 9.78 -27.05 0.07
CA GLY A 78 9.07 -26.52 1.23
C GLY A 78 8.00 -27.44 1.84
N GLY A 79 7.68 -28.56 1.20
CA GLY A 79 6.80 -29.60 1.75
C GLY A 79 7.53 -30.54 2.72
N VAL A 80 6.78 -31.19 3.60
CA VAL A 80 7.31 -32.26 4.47
C VAL A 80 6.31 -33.41 4.51
N SER A 81 6.74 -34.59 4.09
CA SER A 81 5.91 -35.80 4.11
C SER A 81 6.37 -36.79 5.18
N GLY A 82 5.50 -37.70 5.62
CA GLY A 82 5.83 -38.69 6.66
C GLY A 82 4.94 -39.92 6.66
N VAL A 83 5.47 -41.05 7.16
CA VAL A 83 4.73 -42.32 7.38
C VAL A 83 4.72 -42.74 8.85
N VAL A 84 3.62 -43.33 9.32
CA VAL A 84 3.44 -43.76 10.72
C VAL A 84 4.19 -45.07 10.99
N LEU A 85 5.06 -45.11 12.01
CA LEU A 85 5.78 -46.32 12.44
C LEU A 85 5.08 -46.98 13.65
N LYS A 86 4.98 -48.32 13.68
CA LYS A 86 4.28 -49.10 14.73
C LYS A 86 5.22 -49.38 15.93
N ALA A 87 4.82 -49.08 17.18
CA ALA A 87 5.63 -49.35 18.38
C ALA A 87 5.19 -50.59 19.17
N THR A 88 6.16 -51.20 19.89
CA THR A 88 6.01 -52.40 20.75
C THR A 88 6.10 -51.98 22.25
N PRO A 89 5.37 -52.59 23.21
CA PRO A 89 5.14 -51.96 24.51
C PRO A 89 6.13 -52.36 25.63
N ALA A 90 6.34 -51.46 26.60
CA ALA A 90 7.06 -51.69 27.85
C ALA A 90 6.48 -50.82 29.02
N PRO A 91 6.69 -51.20 30.30
CA PRO A 91 5.70 -51.08 31.38
C PRO A 91 5.80 -49.87 32.33
N THR A 92 4.78 -49.79 33.18
CA THR A 92 4.28 -48.72 34.06
C THR A 92 5.10 -48.42 35.34
N THR A 93 5.22 -47.14 35.71
CA THR A 93 5.31 -46.69 37.14
C THR A 93 4.67 -45.30 37.38
N THR A 94 4.27 -45.10 38.64
CA THR A 94 3.37 -44.16 39.35
C THR A 94 3.79 -42.66 39.41
N PRO A 95 2.99 -41.71 39.97
CA PRO A 95 2.74 -40.40 39.35
C PRO A 95 3.50 -39.23 40.01
N ALA A 96 3.99 -38.30 39.19
CA ALA A 96 4.59 -37.05 39.66
C ALA A 96 3.65 -35.84 39.51
N LYS A 97 3.78 -34.94 40.49
CA LYS A 97 3.03 -33.71 40.81
C LYS A 97 2.80 -32.78 39.61
N THR A 98 1.57 -32.27 39.49
CA THR A 98 1.10 -31.31 38.49
C THR A 98 1.67 -29.90 38.68
N THR A 99 2.23 -29.34 37.60
CA THR A 99 2.57 -27.92 37.45
C THR A 99 1.44 -27.20 36.68
N PRO A 100 1.12 -25.91 36.95
CA PRO A 100 -0.07 -25.27 36.40
C PRO A 100 0.02 -25.04 34.90
N THR A 101 -1.11 -25.28 34.21
CA THR A 101 -1.33 -25.02 32.79
C THR A 101 -1.13 -23.53 32.45
N PRO A 102 -0.44 -23.17 31.35
CA PRO A 102 -0.38 -21.78 30.89
C PRO A 102 -1.77 -21.28 30.52
N LYS A 103 -2.11 -20.08 30.99
CA LYS A 103 -3.36 -19.37 30.67
C LYS A 103 -3.51 -19.24 29.13
N PRO A 104 -4.73 -19.41 28.57
CA PRO A 104 -4.92 -19.28 27.13
C PRO A 104 -4.47 -17.91 26.63
N THR A 105 -3.62 -17.91 25.60
CA THR A 105 -3.17 -16.70 24.91
C THR A 105 -4.40 -15.97 24.35
N PRO A 106 -4.56 -14.66 24.59
CA PRO A 106 -5.65 -13.87 24.01
C PRO A 106 -5.67 -14.03 22.48
N LYS A 107 -6.87 -14.09 21.90
CA LYS A 107 -7.06 -14.05 20.44
C LYS A 107 -6.34 -12.80 19.90
N PRO A 108 -5.45 -12.91 18.89
CA PRO A 108 -4.73 -11.76 18.38
C PRO A 108 -5.73 -10.71 17.89
N THR A 109 -5.60 -9.48 18.39
CA THR A 109 -6.39 -8.33 17.94
C THR A 109 -5.87 -7.90 16.56
N CYS A 110 -6.65 -8.13 15.50
CA CYS A 110 -6.29 -7.71 14.13
C CYS A 110 -6.47 -6.19 13.95
N LYS A 111 -5.66 -5.37 14.66
CA LYS A 111 -5.66 -3.91 14.47
C LYS A 111 -5.34 -3.58 13.00
N ARG A 112 -6.07 -2.63 12.40
CA ARG A 112 -5.85 -2.19 11.02
C ARG A 112 -4.87 -1.03 11.00
N ILE A 113 -3.58 -1.34 11.02
CA ILE A 113 -2.49 -0.36 10.86
C ILE A 113 -1.88 -0.57 9.48
N ARG A 114 -2.14 0.36 8.56
CA ARG A 114 -1.61 0.33 7.20
C ARG A 114 -0.15 0.80 7.19
N LYS A 115 0.73 0.05 6.52
CA LYS A 115 2.18 0.30 6.50
C LYS A 115 2.67 0.57 5.08
N SER A 116 3.85 1.16 4.93
CA SER A 116 4.49 1.24 3.62
C SER A 116 4.80 -0.17 3.10
N TRP A 117 4.88 -0.32 1.78
CA TRP A 117 5.26 -1.59 1.16
C TRP A 117 6.60 -2.13 1.70
N GLU A 118 7.57 -1.25 1.90
CA GLU A 118 8.91 -1.55 2.43
C GLU A 118 8.88 -1.97 3.91
N ALA A 119 7.89 -1.51 4.68
CA ALA A 119 7.71 -1.90 6.07
C ALA A 119 7.00 -3.26 6.24
N LEU A 120 6.40 -3.80 5.17
CA LEU A 120 5.84 -5.15 5.19
C LEU A 120 6.94 -6.21 5.23
N THR A 121 6.76 -7.20 6.09
CA THR A 121 7.52 -8.45 6.04
C THR A 121 7.22 -9.21 4.75
N ALA A 122 8.13 -10.12 4.36
CA ALA A 122 7.90 -10.99 3.21
C ALA A 122 6.59 -11.80 3.30
N ALA A 123 6.21 -12.22 4.52
CA ALA A 123 4.95 -12.91 4.76
C ALA A 123 3.72 -12.01 4.58
N GLU A 124 3.78 -10.75 5.03
CA GLU A 124 2.72 -9.77 4.80
C GLU A 124 2.57 -9.45 3.30
N LYS A 125 3.69 -9.21 2.59
CA LYS A 125 3.70 -9.01 1.13
C LYS A 125 3.07 -10.19 0.40
N ASN A 126 3.50 -11.42 0.72
CA ASN A 126 2.94 -12.62 0.10
C ASN A 126 1.46 -12.80 0.42
N THR A 127 1.03 -12.47 1.65
CA THR A 127 -0.39 -12.51 2.04
C THR A 127 -1.22 -11.51 1.25
N TYR A 128 -0.70 -10.31 1.04
CA TYR A 128 -1.38 -9.30 0.22
C TYR A 128 -1.47 -9.71 -1.26
N ILE A 129 -0.36 -10.15 -1.86
CA ILE A 129 -0.34 -10.58 -3.27
C ILE A 129 -1.27 -11.77 -3.49
N SER A 130 -1.22 -12.79 -2.62
CA SER A 130 -2.11 -13.96 -2.74
C SER A 130 -3.59 -13.66 -2.49
N ALA A 131 -3.91 -12.65 -1.67
CA ALA A 131 -5.29 -12.18 -1.54
C ALA A 131 -5.80 -11.57 -2.85
N ILE A 132 -4.95 -10.81 -3.57
CA ILE A 132 -5.31 -10.23 -4.88
C ILE A 132 -5.54 -11.35 -5.91
N GLU A 133 -4.63 -12.31 -6.00
CA GLU A 133 -4.74 -13.47 -6.89
C GLU A 133 -6.08 -14.18 -6.68
N LEU A 134 -6.39 -14.51 -5.43
CA LEU A 134 -7.64 -15.17 -5.07
C LEU A 134 -8.88 -14.30 -5.33
N ALA A 135 -8.79 -12.98 -5.12
CA ALA A 135 -9.87 -12.06 -5.44
C ALA A 135 -10.13 -11.98 -6.95
N MET A 136 -9.07 -12.03 -7.78
CA MET A 136 -9.19 -12.09 -9.24
C MET A 136 -9.78 -13.43 -9.69
N ASP A 137 -9.30 -14.55 -9.15
CA ASP A 137 -9.81 -15.89 -9.49
C ASP A 137 -11.30 -16.04 -9.17
N ARG A 138 -11.77 -15.40 -8.09
CA ARG A 138 -13.18 -15.39 -7.66
C ARG A 138 -14.04 -14.32 -8.35
N GLY A 139 -13.47 -13.47 -9.20
CA GLY A 139 -14.21 -12.39 -9.84
C GLY A 139 -14.55 -11.19 -8.95
N LEU A 140 -14.08 -11.18 -7.70
CA LEU A 140 -14.34 -10.12 -6.74
C LEU A 140 -13.58 -8.85 -7.10
N TYR A 141 -12.33 -8.99 -7.54
CA TYR A 141 -11.49 -7.85 -7.96
C TYR A 141 -12.13 -7.05 -9.11
N HIS A 142 -12.74 -7.76 -10.06
CA HIS A 142 -13.37 -7.20 -11.26
C HIS A 142 -14.46 -6.19 -10.94
N LYS A 143 -15.24 -6.48 -9.89
CA LYS A 143 -16.29 -5.58 -9.44
C LYS A 143 -15.73 -4.23 -9.04
N PHE A 144 -14.53 -4.16 -8.43
CA PHE A 144 -13.90 -2.88 -8.10
C PHE A 144 -13.43 -2.10 -9.33
N VAL A 145 -13.00 -2.80 -10.40
CA VAL A 145 -12.71 -2.16 -11.69
C VAL A 145 -14.00 -1.63 -12.32
N GLU A 146 -15.09 -2.41 -12.28
CA GLU A 146 -16.40 -2.02 -12.82
C GLU A 146 -17.01 -0.83 -12.08
N ILE A 147 -16.90 -0.77 -10.74
CA ILE A 147 -17.37 0.37 -9.95
C ILE A 147 -16.68 1.66 -10.39
N HIS A 148 -15.36 1.61 -10.56
CA HIS A 148 -14.59 2.78 -10.96
C HIS A 148 -14.83 3.19 -12.40
N LYS A 149 -15.15 2.23 -13.27
CA LYS A 149 -15.43 2.44 -14.69
C LYS A 149 -16.84 2.98 -14.95
N GLU A 150 -17.81 2.64 -14.10
CA GLU A 150 -19.20 3.06 -14.29
C GLU A 150 -19.30 4.59 -14.35
N THR A 151 -19.96 5.11 -15.39
CA THR A 151 -19.89 6.53 -15.77
C THR A 151 -20.28 7.49 -14.66
N MET A 152 -21.36 7.24 -13.93
CA MET A 152 -21.77 8.14 -12.83
C MET A 152 -20.77 8.08 -11.68
N SER A 153 -20.26 6.88 -11.38
CA SER A 153 -19.29 6.62 -10.33
C SER A 153 -17.95 7.30 -10.64
N THR A 154 -17.39 7.12 -11.85
CA THR A 154 -16.15 7.81 -12.27
C THR A 154 -16.30 9.33 -12.19
N THR A 155 -17.46 9.84 -12.64
CA THR A 155 -17.76 11.27 -12.70
C THR A 155 -17.97 11.90 -11.31
N GLU A 156 -18.46 11.14 -10.34
CA GLU A 156 -18.51 11.58 -8.95
C GLU A 156 -17.13 11.48 -8.28
N ALA A 157 -16.35 10.45 -8.62
CA ALA A 157 -15.05 10.17 -8.06
C ALA A 157 -13.95 11.17 -8.47
N HIS A 158 -14.05 11.81 -9.63
CA HIS A 158 -13.00 12.65 -10.21
C HIS A 158 -13.48 14.05 -10.55
N ASN A 159 -12.55 15.01 -10.57
CA ASN A 159 -12.81 16.43 -10.81
C ASN A 159 -13.96 16.95 -9.93
N SER A 160 -13.98 16.50 -8.68
CA SER A 160 -15.06 16.75 -7.73
C SER A 160 -14.49 17.06 -6.34
N CYS A 161 -15.31 17.71 -5.51
CA CYS A 161 -14.96 17.99 -4.10
C CYS A 161 -14.92 16.74 -3.22
N VAL A 162 -15.29 15.57 -3.75
CA VAL A 162 -15.42 14.33 -2.98
C VAL A 162 -14.42 13.26 -3.38
N PHE A 163 -13.48 13.58 -4.28
CA PHE A 163 -12.43 12.69 -4.76
C PHE A 163 -11.79 11.85 -3.64
N LEU A 164 -11.28 12.49 -2.58
CA LEU A 164 -10.60 11.78 -1.48
C LEU A 164 -11.55 10.86 -0.70
N PHE A 165 -12.78 11.29 -0.44
CA PHE A 165 -13.76 10.53 0.34
C PHE A 165 -14.31 9.33 -0.44
N TRP A 166 -14.57 9.52 -1.73
CA TRP A 166 -15.06 8.47 -2.61
C TRP A 166 -14.04 7.35 -2.71
N HIS A 167 -12.78 7.68 -2.99
CA HIS A 167 -11.69 6.70 -3.05
C HIS A 167 -11.42 6.03 -1.69
N ARG A 168 -11.56 6.76 -0.57
CA ARG A 168 -11.47 6.19 0.78
C ARG A 168 -12.51 5.10 1.03
N LYS A 169 -13.78 5.32 0.65
CA LYS A 169 -14.84 4.29 0.76
C LYS A 169 -14.50 3.07 -0.12
N LEU A 170 -13.99 3.28 -1.33
CA LEU A 170 -13.59 2.20 -2.24
C LEU A 170 -12.47 1.35 -1.64
N LEU A 171 -11.41 1.99 -1.11
CA LEU A 171 -10.28 1.32 -0.46
C LEU A 171 -10.72 0.51 0.77
N LEU A 172 -11.61 1.06 1.59
CA LEU A 172 -12.07 0.38 2.80
C LEU A 172 -12.92 -0.87 2.46
N ALA A 173 -13.80 -0.78 1.46
CA ALA A 173 -14.54 -1.93 0.95
C ALA A 173 -13.62 -2.96 0.31
N TYR A 174 -12.60 -2.53 -0.43
CA TYR A 174 -11.59 -3.40 -1.03
C TYR A 174 -10.80 -4.17 0.03
N GLU A 175 -10.36 -3.49 1.09
CA GLU A 175 -9.70 -4.12 2.23
C GLU A 175 -10.62 -5.14 2.93
N ASN A 176 -11.89 -4.79 3.15
CA ASN A 176 -12.87 -5.69 3.73
C ASN A 176 -13.06 -6.95 2.89
N MET A 177 -13.15 -6.80 1.57
CA MET A 177 -13.24 -7.91 0.63
C MET A 177 -12.01 -8.82 0.75
N LEU A 178 -10.79 -8.28 0.70
CA LEU A 178 -9.58 -9.09 0.85
C LEU A 178 -9.52 -9.83 2.19
N ARG A 179 -9.92 -9.16 3.28
CA ARG A 179 -9.96 -9.76 4.62
C ARG A 179 -10.98 -10.89 4.76
N SER A 180 -12.04 -10.88 3.94
CA SER A 180 -13.08 -11.91 3.93
C SER A 180 -12.66 -13.24 3.28
N LEU A 181 -11.54 -13.25 2.53
CA LEU A 181 -11.13 -14.39 1.71
C LEU A 181 -10.67 -15.63 2.50
N GLY A 182 -10.63 -15.55 3.83
CA GLY A 182 -10.35 -16.67 4.72
C GLY A 182 -9.48 -16.30 5.93
N ASN A 183 -9.23 -17.28 6.81
CA ASN A 183 -8.51 -17.08 8.07
C ASN A 183 -7.09 -16.50 7.90
N ARG A 184 -6.42 -16.77 6.77
CA ARG A 184 -5.10 -16.22 6.42
C ARG A 184 -5.14 -14.70 6.23
N TYR A 185 -6.22 -14.18 5.66
CA TYR A 185 -6.35 -12.77 5.27
C TYR A 185 -7.09 -11.92 6.29
N LYS A 186 -7.67 -12.52 7.33
CA LYS A 186 -8.51 -11.81 8.33
C LYS A 186 -7.86 -10.60 9.00
N CYS A 187 -6.53 -10.54 9.07
CA CYS A 187 -5.78 -9.41 9.61
C CYS A 187 -5.06 -8.57 8.53
N LEU A 188 -5.28 -8.83 7.24
CA LEU A 188 -4.68 -8.09 6.13
C LEU A 188 -5.07 -6.61 6.20
N THR A 189 -4.10 -5.75 5.93
CA THR A 189 -4.29 -4.30 5.78
C THR A 189 -3.74 -3.87 4.43
N LEU A 190 -4.31 -2.83 3.81
CA LEU A 190 -3.73 -2.31 2.57
C LEU A 190 -2.35 -1.67 2.85
N PRO A 191 -1.31 -2.00 2.06
CA PRO A 191 -0.06 -1.25 2.07
C PRO A 191 -0.21 0.07 1.32
N TYR A 192 0.64 1.04 1.61
CA TYR A 192 0.78 2.25 0.79
C TYR A 192 2.16 2.28 0.11
N TRP A 193 2.26 3.01 -0.99
CA TRP A 193 3.51 3.21 -1.71
C TRP A 193 4.18 4.50 -1.21
N ASP A 194 5.30 4.36 -0.49
CA ASP A 194 6.09 5.50 -0.03
C ASP A 194 7.03 6.00 -1.14
N TYR A 195 6.45 6.51 -2.23
CA TYR A 195 7.24 7.08 -3.33
C TYR A 195 8.07 8.30 -2.89
N VAL A 196 7.70 8.94 -1.77
CA VAL A 196 8.51 10.00 -1.15
C VAL A 196 9.83 9.45 -0.62
N GLN A 197 9.78 8.33 0.11
CA GLN A 197 10.99 7.63 0.54
C GLN A 197 11.79 7.11 -0.66
N ASN A 198 11.14 6.53 -1.67
CA ASN A 198 11.84 6.02 -2.86
C ASN A 198 12.55 7.16 -3.62
N TYR A 199 11.89 8.31 -3.79
CA TYR A 199 12.47 9.51 -4.40
C TYR A 199 13.65 10.05 -3.60
N ALA A 200 13.51 10.19 -2.27
CA ALA A 200 14.59 10.62 -1.39
C ALA A 200 15.78 9.66 -1.41
N THR A 201 15.54 8.36 -1.53
CA THR A 201 16.62 7.38 -1.68
C THR A 201 17.37 7.59 -3.00
N MET A 202 16.64 7.74 -4.11
CA MET A 202 17.23 8.02 -5.42
C MET A 202 18.04 9.33 -5.41
N GLN A 203 17.48 10.43 -4.90
CA GLN A 203 18.12 11.74 -4.93
C GLN A 203 19.45 11.75 -4.15
N ASN A 204 19.52 10.99 -3.05
CA ASN A 204 20.69 10.93 -2.17
C ASN A 204 21.71 9.86 -2.60
N THR A 205 21.36 8.97 -3.53
CA THR A 205 22.28 7.93 -4.00
C THR A 205 23.25 8.51 -5.04
N PRO A 206 24.58 8.27 -4.92
CA PRO A 206 25.55 8.68 -5.92
C PRO A 206 25.22 8.12 -7.31
N ARG A 207 25.44 8.91 -8.37
CA ARG A 207 25.08 8.58 -9.77
C ARG A 207 25.48 7.16 -10.20
N ALA A 208 26.62 6.65 -9.74
CA ALA A 208 27.11 5.31 -10.10
C ALA A 208 26.27 4.15 -9.55
N LYS A 209 25.53 4.35 -8.45
CA LYS A 209 24.71 3.33 -7.77
C LYS A 209 23.21 3.68 -7.79
N ARG A 210 22.85 4.83 -8.35
CA ARG A 210 21.49 5.34 -8.35
C ARG A 210 20.61 4.50 -9.26
N CYS A 211 19.41 4.17 -8.77
CA CYS A 211 18.37 3.56 -9.59
C CYS A 211 17.99 4.48 -10.75
N ARG A 212 17.68 3.90 -11.92
CA ARG A 212 17.50 4.65 -13.18
C ARG A 212 16.06 4.71 -13.65
N SER A 213 15.19 3.94 -13.02
CA SER A 213 13.79 3.83 -13.40
C SER A 213 12.89 3.73 -12.17
N ILE A 214 11.62 4.07 -12.33
CA ILE A 214 10.61 4.00 -11.29
C ILE A 214 10.45 2.58 -10.75
N GLU A 215 10.58 1.56 -11.60
CA GLU A 215 10.53 0.15 -11.18
C GLU A 215 11.73 -0.24 -10.32
N GLU A 216 12.93 0.24 -10.66
CA GLU A 216 14.14 -0.02 -9.88
C GLU A 216 14.15 0.76 -8.56
N CYS A 217 13.65 2.00 -8.57
CA CYS A 217 13.59 2.85 -7.39
C CYS A 217 12.47 2.46 -6.41
N SER A 218 11.42 1.78 -6.89
CA SER A 218 10.20 1.51 -6.11
C SER A 218 9.96 0.00 -6.02
N PRO A 219 10.42 -0.68 -4.94
CA PRO A 219 10.32 -2.13 -4.79
C PRO A 219 8.91 -2.69 -4.98
N VAL A 220 7.88 -1.91 -4.65
CA VAL A 220 6.48 -2.28 -4.85
C VAL A 220 6.15 -2.66 -6.28
N LEU A 221 6.68 -1.93 -7.27
CA LEU A 221 6.37 -2.16 -8.69
C LEU A 221 6.96 -3.48 -9.19
N GLY A 222 8.19 -3.79 -8.78
CA GLY A 222 8.82 -5.08 -9.06
C GLY A 222 8.13 -6.24 -8.35
N ASP A 223 7.84 -6.10 -7.05
CA ASP A 223 7.25 -7.17 -6.23
C ASP A 223 5.83 -7.55 -6.68
N ILE A 224 5.07 -6.63 -7.29
CA ILE A 224 3.73 -6.88 -7.87
C ILE A 224 3.78 -7.19 -9.37
N GLY A 225 4.90 -7.71 -9.86
CA GLY A 225 5.05 -8.36 -11.16
C GLY A 225 5.93 -7.62 -12.16
N GLY A 226 6.34 -6.38 -11.87
CA GLY A 226 7.14 -5.56 -12.78
C GLY A 226 6.41 -5.25 -14.09
N SER A 227 7.17 -4.79 -15.09
CA SER A 227 6.62 -4.31 -16.37
C SER A 227 7.10 -5.06 -17.61
N THR A 228 8.18 -5.84 -17.52
CA THR A 228 8.93 -6.29 -18.70
C THR A 228 8.72 -7.76 -19.07
N VAL A 229 8.34 -8.61 -18.11
CA VAL A 229 8.13 -10.06 -18.34
C VAL A 229 6.67 -10.33 -18.64
N GLY A 230 6.40 -10.71 -19.89
CA GLY A 230 5.04 -10.98 -20.33
C GLY A 230 4.95 -11.39 -21.79
N LYS A 231 3.74 -11.28 -22.33
CA LYS A 231 3.41 -11.59 -23.72
C LYS A 231 2.67 -10.41 -24.37
N ARG A 232 2.47 -10.48 -25.68
CA ARG A 232 1.57 -9.56 -26.38
C ARG A 232 0.13 -10.04 -26.21
N SER A 233 -0.78 -9.09 -26.08
CA SER A 233 -2.22 -9.33 -26.04
C SER A 233 -2.93 -8.32 -26.94
N THR A 234 -3.96 -8.77 -27.65
CA THR A 234 -4.88 -7.91 -28.41
C THR A 234 -6.29 -7.92 -27.83
N LYS A 235 -6.51 -8.67 -26.75
CA LYS A 235 -7.83 -8.81 -26.13
C LYS A 235 -8.31 -7.48 -25.55
N ASN A 236 -9.64 -7.32 -25.50
CA ASN A 236 -10.26 -6.25 -24.76
C ASN A 236 -10.30 -6.61 -23.27
N LEU A 237 -9.65 -5.79 -22.45
CA LEU A 237 -9.68 -5.86 -21.01
C LEU A 237 -10.57 -4.73 -20.50
N PHE A 238 -11.73 -5.09 -19.95
CA PHE A 238 -12.76 -4.15 -19.47
C PHE A 238 -13.23 -3.11 -20.51
N GLY A 239 -13.12 -3.44 -21.80
CA GLY A 239 -13.51 -2.57 -22.92
C GLY A 239 -12.35 -1.80 -23.57
N TYR A 240 -11.12 -2.02 -23.11
CA TYR A 240 -9.92 -1.35 -23.63
C TYR A 240 -8.88 -2.36 -24.12
N SER A 241 -8.14 -2.02 -25.17
CA SER A 241 -7.06 -2.85 -25.70
C SER A 241 -5.75 -2.08 -25.70
N TYR A 242 -4.66 -2.75 -25.34
CA TYR A 242 -3.33 -2.16 -25.23
C TYR A 242 -2.31 -2.95 -26.06
N PRO A 243 -2.52 -3.11 -27.37
CA PRO A 243 -1.75 -4.03 -28.19
C PRO A 243 -0.28 -3.66 -28.26
N ALA A 244 0.10 -2.40 -28.00
CA ALA A 244 1.47 -1.90 -28.03
C ALA A 244 2.28 -2.21 -26.76
N LEU A 245 1.63 -2.59 -25.66
CA LEU A 245 2.27 -2.82 -24.37
C LEU A 245 2.63 -4.28 -24.14
N THR A 246 3.52 -4.52 -23.17
CA THR A 246 3.74 -5.87 -22.62
C THR A 246 2.57 -6.20 -21.70
N CYS A 247 1.88 -7.30 -21.99
CA CYS A 247 0.89 -7.88 -21.09
C CYS A 247 1.62 -8.77 -20.09
N VAL A 248 1.87 -8.23 -18.89
CA VAL A 248 2.68 -8.83 -17.85
C VAL A 248 2.01 -10.08 -17.29
N THR A 249 2.76 -11.17 -17.21
CA THR A 249 2.29 -12.49 -16.77
C THR A 249 2.93 -12.93 -15.45
N ASN A 250 3.66 -12.03 -14.77
CA ASN A 250 4.13 -12.29 -13.42
C ASN A 250 3.00 -12.10 -12.41
N ARG A 251 3.12 -12.72 -11.25
CA ARG A 251 2.15 -12.54 -10.18
C ARG A 251 2.07 -11.10 -9.66
N PRO A 252 0.87 -10.60 -9.29
CA PRO A 252 -0.44 -11.26 -9.37
C PRO A 252 -1.13 -11.09 -10.75
N ALA A 253 -0.50 -10.41 -11.72
CA ALA A 253 -1.10 -10.04 -12.99
C ALA A 253 -1.59 -11.25 -13.82
N ASN A 254 -0.99 -12.42 -13.64
CA ASN A 254 -1.42 -13.66 -14.28
C ASN A 254 -2.80 -14.18 -13.84
N HIS A 255 -3.39 -13.62 -12.79
CA HIS A 255 -4.74 -13.99 -12.35
C HIS A 255 -5.82 -13.10 -12.97
N LEU A 256 -5.46 -11.96 -13.60
CA LEU A 256 -6.47 -11.06 -14.13
C LEU A 256 -7.23 -11.68 -15.30
N CYS A 257 -8.56 -11.66 -15.20
CA CYS A 257 -9.44 -12.23 -16.21
C CYS A 257 -10.79 -11.53 -16.37
N THR A 258 -11.10 -10.80 -17.44
CA THR A 258 -12.36 -10.02 -17.53
C THR A 258 -13.66 -10.79 -17.29
N VAL A 259 -13.64 -12.12 -17.49
CA VAL A 259 -14.73 -13.02 -17.14
C VAL A 259 -14.23 -13.98 -16.07
N ALA A 260 -14.76 -13.85 -14.86
CA ALA A 260 -14.38 -14.69 -13.73
C ALA A 260 -14.56 -16.19 -14.05
N GLY A 261 -13.55 -17.01 -13.72
CA GLY A 261 -13.58 -18.46 -13.95
C GLY A 261 -13.57 -18.90 -15.43
N ALA A 262 -13.36 -17.98 -16.37
CA ALA A 262 -13.26 -18.34 -17.79
C ALA A 262 -11.97 -19.12 -18.09
N SER A 263 -12.03 -19.96 -19.14
CA SER A 263 -10.85 -20.69 -19.61
C SER A 263 -9.79 -19.76 -20.20
N SER A 264 -8.54 -20.23 -20.28
CA SER A 264 -7.41 -19.47 -20.86
C SER A 264 -7.56 -19.14 -22.35
N SER A 265 -8.52 -19.74 -23.07
CA SER A 265 -8.85 -19.33 -24.44
C SER A 265 -9.62 -18.00 -24.50
N THR A 266 -10.37 -17.71 -23.43
CA THR A 266 -11.17 -16.49 -23.25
C THR A 266 -10.38 -15.43 -22.47
N CYS A 267 -9.37 -15.87 -21.72
CA CYS A 267 -8.66 -15.09 -20.74
C CYS A 267 -7.16 -15.04 -20.99
N ASP A 268 -6.60 -13.84 -21.14
CA ASP A 268 -5.17 -13.71 -21.41
C ASP A 268 -4.29 -13.83 -20.16
N HIS A 269 -4.85 -13.80 -18.94
CA HIS A 269 -4.11 -14.02 -17.70
C HIS A 269 -2.89 -13.10 -17.62
N CYS A 270 -3.12 -11.79 -17.80
CA CYS A 270 -2.08 -10.77 -17.80
C CYS A 270 -2.66 -9.37 -17.61
N ILE A 271 -1.79 -8.42 -17.28
CA ILE A 271 -2.10 -6.99 -17.18
C ILE A 271 -1.16 -6.21 -18.11
N PRO A 272 -1.66 -5.46 -19.10
CA PRO A 272 -0.83 -4.56 -19.91
C PRO A 272 -0.21 -3.48 -19.02
N ARG A 273 1.10 -3.29 -19.09
CA ARG A 273 1.80 -2.25 -18.30
C ARG A 273 2.67 -1.38 -19.20
N GLY A 274 2.81 -0.10 -18.82
CA GLY A 274 3.89 0.73 -19.36
C GLY A 274 5.24 0.13 -19.02
N ASN A 275 6.28 0.44 -19.80
CA ASN A 275 7.63 -0.08 -19.54
C ASN A 275 8.31 0.68 -18.39
N TRP A 276 7.87 0.41 -17.16
CA TRP A 276 8.34 1.07 -15.94
C TRP A 276 9.86 0.94 -15.72
N ALA A 277 10.48 -0.14 -16.21
CA ALA A 277 11.93 -0.33 -16.18
C ALA A 277 12.72 0.69 -17.04
N SER A 278 12.04 1.51 -17.85
CA SER A 278 12.64 2.55 -18.70
C SER A 278 12.19 3.97 -18.36
N ILE A 279 11.28 4.13 -17.40
CA ILE A 279 10.66 5.41 -17.05
C ILE A 279 11.33 5.96 -15.79
N PRO A 280 11.83 7.20 -15.77
CA PRO A 280 12.45 7.78 -14.59
C PRO A 280 11.43 8.05 -13.47
N MET A 281 11.93 8.20 -12.24
CA MET A 281 11.17 8.84 -11.18
C MET A 281 10.86 10.30 -11.56
N ILE A 282 9.75 10.83 -11.05
CA ILE A 282 9.33 12.22 -11.28
C ILE A 282 9.43 13.03 -10.00
N THR A 283 9.72 14.32 -10.11
CA THR A 283 9.86 15.21 -8.94
C THR A 283 8.54 15.44 -8.19
N ASP A 284 7.38 15.15 -8.78
CA ASP A 284 6.09 15.13 -8.10
C ASP A 284 6.03 14.13 -6.93
N MET A 285 6.94 13.16 -6.90
CA MET A 285 7.09 12.20 -5.81
C MET A 285 7.93 12.74 -4.64
N SER A 286 8.50 13.95 -4.73
CA SER A 286 9.31 14.53 -3.66
C SER A 286 8.47 14.98 -2.45
N ILE A 287 9.12 15.07 -1.29
CA ILE A 287 8.48 15.57 -0.07
C ILE A 287 8.05 17.04 -0.20
N ASP A 288 8.82 17.88 -0.90
CA ASP A 288 8.51 19.29 -1.11
C ASP A 288 7.31 19.48 -2.05
N SER A 289 7.16 18.62 -3.07
CA SER A 289 5.93 18.59 -3.86
C SER A 289 4.77 18.20 -2.96
N VAL A 290 4.82 17.02 -2.33
CA VAL A 290 3.74 16.52 -1.47
C VAL A 290 3.33 17.55 -0.42
N ARG A 291 4.27 18.15 0.31
CA ARG A 291 3.96 19.23 1.27
C ARG A 291 3.22 20.38 0.59
N GLY A 292 3.70 20.84 -0.57
CA GLY A 292 3.06 21.91 -1.34
C GLY A 292 1.60 21.60 -1.70
N GLN A 293 1.26 20.35 -2.00
CA GLN A 293 -0.13 19.97 -2.28
C GLN A 293 -1.01 19.83 -1.04
N LEU A 294 -0.43 19.72 0.16
CA LEU A 294 -1.21 19.56 1.40
C LEU A 294 -1.33 20.86 2.18
N LEU A 295 -0.23 21.59 2.35
CA LEU A 295 -0.10 22.61 3.38
C LEU A 295 0.18 24.03 2.84
N ALA A 296 0.36 24.19 1.52
CA ALA A 296 0.52 25.52 0.94
C ALA A 296 -0.69 26.42 1.24
N PRO A 297 -0.52 27.73 1.49
CA PRO A 297 -1.60 28.63 1.91
C PRO A 297 -2.82 28.63 0.99
N GLU A 298 -2.60 28.52 -0.31
CA GLU A 298 -3.63 28.48 -1.35
C GLU A 298 -4.45 27.19 -1.35
N VAL A 299 -3.97 26.12 -0.70
CA VAL A 299 -4.66 24.83 -0.59
C VAL A 299 -5.24 24.61 0.80
N ALA A 300 -4.47 24.94 1.85
CA ALA A 300 -4.67 24.42 3.19
C ALA A 300 -6.04 24.76 3.84
N GLY A 301 -6.70 25.81 3.38
CA GLY A 301 -7.99 26.27 3.91
C GLY A 301 -9.24 25.52 3.40
N SER A 302 -9.10 24.59 2.46
CA SER A 302 -10.23 23.95 1.79
C SER A 302 -9.95 22.50 1.41
N ILE A 303 -10.81 21.57 1.82
CA ILE A 303 -10.75 20.17 1.38
C ILE A 303 -11.03 20.00 -0.11
N ARG A 304 -11.76 20.95 -0.71
CA ARG A 304 -12.01 20.99 -2.15
C ARG A 304 -10.73 21.37 -2.91
N LEU A 305 -10.01 22.40 -2.45
CA LEU A 305 -8.72 22.77 -3.04
C LEU A 305 -7.66 21.68 -2.78
N LEU A 306 -7.68 21.04 -1.61
CA LEU A 306 -6.85 19.89 -1.31
C LEU A 306 -7.11 18.73 -2.28
N SER A 307 -8.38 18.39 -2.49
CA SER A 307 -8.77 17.33 -3.42
C SER A 307 -8.26 17.61 -4.82
N GLN A 308 -8.43 18.85 -5.32
CA GLN A 308 -7.91 19.28 -6.61
C GLN A 308 -6.38 19.22 -6.69
N ALA A 309 -5.69 19.67 -5.64
CA ALA A 309 -4.23 19.65 -5.59
C ALA A 309 -3.69 18.21 -5.63
N ILE A 310 -4.21 17.32 -4.77
CA ILE A 310 -3.81 15.91 -4.72
C ILE A 310 -4.18 15.17 -6.02
N GLU A 311 -5.37 15.42 -6.56
CA GLU A 311 -5.85 14.81 -7.81
C GLU A 311 -4.97 15.20 -9.02
N SER A 312 -4.50 16.44 -9.06
CA SER A 312 -3.54 16.89 -10.07
C SER A 312 -2.14 16.34 -9.84
N SER A 313 -1.66 16.31 -8.61
CA SER A 313 -0.37 15.73 -8.24
C SER A 313 -0.36 15.37 -6.75
N PRO A 314 0.07 14.17 -6.36
CA PRO A 314 0.76 13.20 -7.19
C PRO A 314 -0.16 12.26 -7.98
N HIS A 315 -1.49 12.30 -7.81
CA HIS A 315 -2.41 11.33 -8.42
C HIS A 315 -2.29 11.24 -9.95
N ALA A 316 -2.61 12.31 -10.69
CA ALA A 316 -2.53 12.29 -12.15
C ALA A 316 -1.08 12.07 -12.61
N SER A 317 -0.10 12.74 -11.99
CA SER A 317 1.32 12.59 -12.31
C SER A 317 1.80 11.13 -12.26
N ILE A 318 1.39 10.36 -11.24
CA ILE A 318 1.77 8.95 -11.09
C ILE A 318 1.05 8.07 -12.11
N HIS A 319 -0.27 8.23 -12.26
CA HIS A 319 -1.05 7.47 -13.25
C HIS A 319 -0.51 7.65 -14.68
N ILE A 320 -0.23 8.90 -15.05
CA ILE A 320 0.35 9.26 -16.34
C ILE A 320 1.73 8.61 -16.53
N THR A 321 2.57 8.67 -15.49
CA THR A 321 3.93 8.10 -15.52
C THR A 321 3.92 6.59 -15.68
N LEU A 322 2.99 5.88 -15.04
CA LEU A 322 2.90 4.42 -15.15
C LEU A 322 2.33 3.95 -16.49
N SER A 323 1.67 4.83 -17.26
CA SER A 323 1.13 4.54 -18.59
C SER A 323 0.12 3.37 -18.62
N GLY A 324 -0.24 2.91 -19.82
CA GLY A 324 -1.17 1.78 -20.00
C GLY A 324 -2.52 1.98 -19.29
N PRO A 325 -3.05 0.95 -18.60
CA PRO A 325 -4.27 1.06 -17.82
C PRO A 325 -4.20 2.13 -16.71
N GLN A 326 -3.03 2.37 -16.10
CA GLN A 326 -2.89 3.43 -15.09
C GLN A 326 -3.16 4.82 -15.71
N ASN A 327 -2.77 5.04 -16.96
CA ASN A 327 -3.07 6.27 -17.71
C ASN A 327 -4.49 6.28 -18.33
N ASN A 328 -5.47 5.64 -17.67
CA ASN A 328 -6.88 5.66 -18.03
C ASN A 328 -7.73 5.81 -16.77
N VAL A 329 -8.40 6.96 -16.63
CA VAL A 329 -9.19 7.27 -15.44
C VAL A 329 -10.28 6.24 -15.16
N ALA A 330 -10.92 5.63 -16.18
CA ALA A 330 -12.01 4.69 -15.91
C ALA A 330 -11.51 3.34 -15.38
N VAL A 331 -10.42 2.81 -15.94
CA VAL A 331 -9.98 1.41 -15.72
C VAL A 331 -8.61 1.27 -15.07
N SER A 332 -8.04 2.34 -14.50
CA SER A 332 -6.79 2.26 -13.74
C SER A 332 -6.81 1.21 -12.61
N PRO A 333 -7.94 0.91 -11.91
CA PRO A 333 -7.97 -0.19 -10.94
C PRO A 333 -7.76 -1.57 -11.54
N MET A 334 -7.73 -1.73 -12.87
CA MET A 334 -7.33 -2.98 -13.52
C MET A 334 -5.98 -3.49 -13.01
N ASP A 335 -5.05 -2.56 -12.72
CA ASP A 335 -3.74 -2.90 -12.17
C ASP A 335 -3.73 -2.73 -10.63
N PRO A 336 -3.31 -3.76 -9.87
CA PRO A 336 -3.28 -3.70 -8.40
C PRO A 336 -2.44 -2.57 -7.81
N VAL A 337 -1.51 -1.98 -8.57
CA VAL A 337 -0.77 -0.76 -8.15
C VAL A 337 -1.74 0.35 -7.77
N PHE A 338 -2.89 0.45 -8.43
CA PHE A 338 -3.92 1.46 -8.17
C PHE A 338 -4.26 1.55 -6.67
N PHE A 339 -4.57 0.40 -6.04
CA PHE A 339 -5.01 0.38 -4.65
C PHE A 339 -3.90 0.78 -3.69
N ILE A 340 -2.65 0.47 -4.01
CA ILE A 340 -1.48 0.83 -3.20
C ILE A 340 -1.18 2.33 -3.34
N HIS A 341 -1.23 2.86 -4.56
CA HIS A 341 -1.05 4.28 -4.85
C HIS A 341 -2.15 5.13 -4.20
N HIS A 342 -3.42 4.75 -4.35
CA HIS A 342 -4.56 5.46 -3.75
C HIS A 342 -4.55 5.36 -2.22
N ASN A 343 -4.00 4.30 -1.64
CA ASN A 343 -3.78 4.23 -0.20
C ASN A 343 -2.71 5.23 0.29
N THR A 344 -1.75 5.61 -0.57
CA THR A 344 -0.86 6.76 -0.27
C THR A 344 -1.64 8.07 -0.31
N LEU A 345 -2.53 8.29 -1.29
CA LEU A 345 -3.37 9.50 -1.33
C LEU A 345 -4.28 9.61 -0.10
N ASP A 346 -4.79 8.49 0.38
CA ASP A 346 -5.55 8.40 1.62
C ASP A 346 -4.73 8.78 2.86
N LEU A 347 -3.48 8.34 2.91
CA LEU A 347 -2.49 8.76 3.91
C LEU A 347 -2.21 10.27 3.82
N LEU A 348 -2.06 10.84 2.63
CA LEU A 348 -1.82 12.27 2.46
C LEU A 348 -2.98 13.13 2.99
N HIS A 349 -4.22 12.72 2.73
CA HIS A 349 -5.39 13.36 3.34
C HIS A 349 -5.40 13.20 4.86
N THR A 350 -4.94 12.06 5.39
CA THR A 350 -4.79 11.84 6.83
C THR A 350 -3.80 12.82 7.47
N ILE A 351 -2.66 13.07 6.82
CA ILE A 351 -1.67 14.08 7.24
C ILE A 351 -2.30 15.48 7.23
N TYR A 352 -3.00 15.84 6.15
CA TYR A 352 -3.72 17.12 6.08
C TYR A 352 -4.73 17.27 7.23
N TYR A 353 -5.55 16.25 7.48
CA TYR A 353 -6.56 16.27 8.53
C TYR A 353 -5.93 16.52 9.90
N HIS A 354 -4.85 15.78 10.21
CA HIS A 354 -4.07 15.97 11.44
C HIS A 354 -3.54 17.40 11.59
N CYS A 355 -3.05 18.00 10.49
CA CYS A 355 -2.41 19.30 10.54
C CYS A 355 -3.39 20.49 10.53
N LYS A 356 -4.53 20.35 9.85
CA LYS A 356 -5.41 21.50 9.52
C LYS A 356 -6.81 21.39 10.12
N VAL A 357 -7.24 20.19 10.53
CA VAL A 357 -8.61 19.96 11.02
C VAL A 357 -8.62 19.51 12.48
N GLU A 358 -7.80 18.53 12.84
CA GLU A 358 -7.73 17.99 14.21
C GLU A 358 -7.47 19.05 15.30
N PRO A 359 -6.54 20.02 15.12
CA PRO A 359 -6.23 21.02 16.16
C PRO A 359 -7.38 21.99 16.44
N LEU A 360 -8.38 22.05 15.56
CA LEU A 360 -9.56 22.91 15.73
C LEU A 360 -10.56 22.33 16.74
N GLY A 361 -10.46 21.05 17.09
CA GLY A 361 -11.37 20.41 18.04
C GLY A 361 -12.84 20.42 17.58
N LEU A 362 -13.09 20.37 16.27
CA LEU A 362 -14.44 20.52 15.71
C LEU A 362 -15.42 19.47 16.24
N SER A 363 -16.58 19.92 16.70
CA SER A 363 -17.74 19.06 16.98
C SER A 363 -18.28 18.40 15.70
N LYS A 364 -19.14 17.39 15.85
CA LYS A 364 -19.79 16.73 14.71
C LYS A 364 -20.50 17.71 13.77
N ALA A 365 -21.20 18.71 14.33
CA ALA A 365 -21.91 19.70 13.53
C ALA A 365 -20.94 20.62 12.79
N GLU A 366 -19.86 21.07 13.45
CA GLU A 366 -18.86 21.94 12.83
C GLU A 366 -18.08 21.22 11.72
N LYS A 367 -17.81 19.91 11.85
CA LYS A 367 -17.19 19.10 10.78
C LYS A 367 -17.98 19.07 9.48
N MET A 368 -19.30 19.32 9.53
CA MET A 368 -20.16 19.35 8.35
C MET A 368 -20.11 20.68 7.60
N THR A 369 -19.67 21.75 8.26
CA THR A 369 -19.71 23.12 7.72
C THR A 369 -18.33 23.76 7.57
N ASP A 370 -17.31 23.28 8.28
CA ASP A 370 -15.94 23.77 8.14
C ASP A 370 -15.34 23.33 6.80
N THR A 371 -14.87 24.30 6.01
CA THR A 371 -14.38 24.07 4.64
C THR A 371 -13.16 23.18 4.55
N ARG A 372 -12.41 23.00 5.65
CA ARG A 372 -11.25 22.10 5.74
C ARG A 372 -11.67 20.66 6.01
N SER A 373 -12.82 20.46 6.66
CA SER A 373 -13.37 19.14 6.96
C SER A 373 -14.30 18.64 5.85
N PHE A 374 -15.23 19.47 5.41
CA PHE A 374 -16.11 19.18 4.28
C PHE A 374 -16.48 20.47 3.53
N GLN A 375 -16.40 20.44 2.20
CA GLN A 375 -16.91 21.51 1.34
C GLN A 375 -17.62 20.91 0.14
N GLY A 376 -18.92 21.21 0.01
CA GLY A 376 -19.76 20.73 -1.08
C GLY A 376 -19.43 21.34 -2.44
N CYS A 377 -19.95 20.72 -3.50
CA CYS A 377 -19.82 21.17 -4.88
C CYS A 377 -20.93 20.57 -5.75
N THR A 378 -21.04 21.07 -6.98
CA THR A 378 -21.81 20.41 -8.05
C THR A 378 -20.86 19.48 -8.81
N THR A 379 -21.22 18.20 -8.94
CA THR A 379 -20.44 17.20 -9.68
C THR A 379 -20.72 17.27 -11.18
N GLY A 380 -19.90 16.59 -12.00
CA GLY A 380 -20.18 16.40 -13.43
C GLY A 380 -21.49 15.67 -13.73
N ASN A 381 -22.05 14.95 -12.74
CA ASN A 381 -23.37 14.34 -12.82
C ASN A 381 -24.52 15.36 -12.67
N GLY A 382 -24.23 16.64 -12.40
CA GLY A 382 -25.23 17.67 -12.12
C GLY A 382 -25.81 17.63 -10.70
N HIS A 383 -25.26 16.80 -9.80
CA HIS A 383 -25.71 16.70 -8.41
C HIS A 383 -25.00 17.70 -7.51
N ASN A 384 -25.77 18.41 -6.67
CA ASN A 384 -25.23 19.22 -5.58
C ASN A 384 -24.97 18.33 -4.36
N LEU A 385 -23.69 18.17 -4.01
CA LEU A 385 -23.27 17.36 -2.87
C LEU A 385 -23.12 18.21 -1.61
N GLY A 386 -23.77 17.76 -0.54
CA GLY A 386 -23.61 18.27 0.81
C GLY A 386 -22.93 17.24 1.73
N PRO A 387 -22.63 17.60 2.99
CA PRO A 387 -21.90 16.74 3.90
C PRO A 387 -22.62 15.41 4.16
N THR A 388 -23.96 15.44 4.18
CA THR A 388 -24.82 14.27 4.43
C THR A 388 -25.29 13.57 3.16
N SER A 389 -24.86 14.03 1.97
CA SER A 389 -25.19 13.34 0.73
C SER A 389 -24.61 11.92 0.75
N PRO A 390 -25.34 10.92 0.22
CA PRO A 390 -24.83 9.56 0.11
C PRO A 390 -23.65 9.50 -0.87
N ILE A 391 -22.66 8.67 -0.58
CA ILE A 391 -21.56 8.41 -1.53
C ILE A 391 -22.07 7.47 -2.62
N MET A 392 -22.13 7.95 -3.88
CA MET A 392 -22.62 7.17 -5.00
C MET A 392 -21.55 6.23 -5.53
N MET A 393 -21.83 4.93 -5.50
CA MET A 393 -21.04 3.90 -6.15
C MET A 393 -22.00 2.93 -6.82
N LYS A 394 -21.83 2.72 -8.13
CA LYS A 394 -22.70 1.90 -8.95
C LYS A 394 -21.89 0.93 -9.79
N LEU A 395 -22.57 -0.07 -10.34
CA LEU A 395 -22.00 -0.97 -11.33
C LEU A 395 -23.04 -1.33 -12.39
N GLU A 396 -22.58 -1.77 -13.55
CA GLU A 396 -23.42 -2.38 -14.57
C GLU A 396 -23.72 -3.85 -14.18
N GLY A 397 -25.00 -4.15 -13.94
CA GLY A 397 -25.49 -5.50 -13.72
C GLY A 397 -26.25 -6.05 -14.94
N PRO A 398 -26.62 -7.35 -14.93
CA PRO A 398 -27.38 -7.97 -16.02
C PRO A 398 -28.74 -7.31 -16.31
N ALA A 399 -29.34 -6.69 -15.30
CA ALA A 399 -30.62 -5.99 -15.37
C ALA A 399 -30.48 -4.46 -15.53
N GLY A 400 -29.26 -3.97 -15.80
CA GLY A 400 -28.93 -2.55 -15.86
C GLY A 400 -28.09 -2.09 -14.67
N VAL A 401 -27.94 -0.78 -14.54
CA VAL A 401 -27.10 -0.15 -13.50
C VAL A 401 -27.76 -0.29 -12.12
N VAL A 402 -27.00 -0.76 -11.14
CA VAL A 402 -27.44 -0.91 -9.75
C VAL A 402 -26.52 -0.16 -8.79
N ASN A 403 -27.03 0.24 -7.63
CA ASN A 403 -26.21 0.71 -6.52
C ASN A 403 -25.36 -0.44 -5.98
N ILE A 404 -24.13 -0.15 -5.58
CA ILE A 404 -23.16 -1.17 -5.16
C ILE A 404 -23.64 -2.01 -3.99
N GLU A 405 -24.40 -1.42 -3.05
CA GLU A 405 -24.92 -2.11 -1.87
C GLU A 405 -25.88 -3.25 -2.23
N ASN A 406 -26.42 -3.26 -3.45
CA ASN A 406 -27.32 -4.29 -3.96
C ASN A 406 -26.60 -5.37 -4.79
N ASP A 407 -25.30 -5.22 -5.05
CA ASP A 407 -24.54 -6.25 -5.75
C ASP A 407 -24.42 -7.52 -4.88
N PRO A 408 -24.69 -8.71 -5.43
CA PRO A 408 -24.67 -9.94 -4.66
C PRO A 408 -23.27 -10.43 -4.30
N LEU A 409 -22.20 -9.98 -4.97
CA LEU A 409 -20.84 -10.44 -4.74
C LEU A 409 -20.06 -9.53 -3.81
N VAL A 410 -20.18 -8.22 -3.99
CA VAL A 410 -19.37 -7.25 -3.24
C VAL A 410 -20.18 -6.26 -2.43
N GLY A 411 -21.51 -6.19 -2.60
CA GLY A 411 -22.34 -5.21 -1.91
C GLY A 411 -22.30 -5.33 -0.38
N GLU A 412 -22.03 -6.52 0.16
CA GLU A 412 -21.83 -6.71 1.60
C GLU A 412 -20.69 -5.89 2.18
N PHE A 413 -19.61 -5.66 1.41
CA PHE A 413 -18.45 -4.90 1.86
C PHE A 413 -18.69 -3.39 1.92
N PHE A 414 -19.80 -2.92 1.33
CA PHE A 414 -20.21 -1.52 1.31
C PHE A 414 -21.37 -1.23 2.28
N ARG A 415 -22.27 -2.19 2.54
CA ARG A 415 -23.46 -2.00 3.39
C ARG A 415 -23.14 -1.58 4.83
N ASP A 416 -22.06 -2.11 5.38
CA ASP A 416 -21.66 -1.84 6.77
C ASP A 416 -20.78 -0.59 6.91
N LEU A 417 -20.42 0.06 5.79
CA LEU A 417 -19.62 1.27 5.81
C LEU A 417 -20.50 2.51 6.05
N PRO A 418 -19.95 3.56 6.68
CA PRO A 418 -20.57 4.88 6.64
C PRO A 418 -20.89 5.29 5.19
N ASN A 419 -21.91 6.12 5.00
CA ASN A 419 -22.33 6.52 3.65
C ASN A 419 -22.48 8.03 3.47
N GLN A 420 -22.12 8.85 4.46
CA GLN A 420 -22.17 10.30 4.35
C GLN A 420 -20.75 10.87 4.27
N TYR A 421 -20.51 11.81 3.35
CA TYR A 421 -19.18 12.32 3.07
C TYR A 421 -18.40 12.84 4.28
N TYR A 422 -19.04 13.58 5.20
CA TYR A 422 -18.36 14.10 6.40
C TYR A 422 -17.81 12.98 7.32
N GLN A 423 -18.36 11.77 7.25
CA GLN A 423 -17.92 10.63 8.07
C GLN A 423 -16.58 10.07 7.60
N PHE A 424 -16.12 10.44 6.41
CA PHE A 424 -14.88 9.98 5.82
C PHE A 424 -13.71 10.93 6.02
N ALA A 425 -13.84 11.99 6.84
CA ALA A 425 -12.76 12.94 7.07
C ALA A 425 -11.61 12.36 7.91
N ASP A 426 -11.92 11.62 8.98
CA ASP A 426 -10.93 11.02 9.88
C ASP A 426 -10.96 9.48 9.79
N VAL A 427 -9.85 8.88 9.36
CA VAL A 427 -9.71 7.43 9.19
C VAL A 427 -9.86 6.64 10.48
N ARG A 428 -9.53 7.24 11.64
CA ARG A 428 -9.65 6.55 12.94
C ARG A 428 -11.10 6.23 13.28
N SER A 429 -12.02 7.08 12.85
CA SER A 429 -13.47 6.84 12.97
C SER A 429 -13.97 5.69 12.08
N LEU A 430 -13.18 5.30 11.08
CA LEU A 430 -13.43 4.19 10.18
C LEU A 430 -12.73 2.88 10.64
N GLY A 431 -12.06 2.92 11.79
CA GLY A 431 -11.46 1.73 12.42
C GLY A 431 -10.11 1.30 11.84
N TYR A 432 -9.39 2.21 11.15
CA TYR A 432 -8.01 1.97 10.72
C TYR A 432 -7.10 3.18 10.95
N SER A 433 -5.81 2.94 10.97
CA SER A 433 -4.76 3.94 11.11
C SER A 433 -3.56 3.61 10.22
N TYR A 434 -2.51 4.42 10.33
CA TYR A 434 -1.29 4.31 9.54
C TYR A 434 -0.08 4.19 10.46
N GLU A 435 0.89 3.39 10.04
CA GLU A 435 2.28 3.50 10.48
C GLU A 435 3.00 4.46 9.53
N LEU A 436 3.38 5.64 10.02
CA LEU A 436 4.12 6.65 9.28
C LEU A 436 5.60 6.60 9.64
N LYS A 437 6.45 6.61 8.62
CA LYS A 437 7.92 6.58 8.74
C LYS A 437 8.56 7.67 7.89
N GLY A 438 9.84 7.93 8.13
CA GLY A 438 10.66 8.79 7.28
C GLY A 438 10.08 10.19 7.11
N LEU A 439 10.17 10.72 5.88
CA LEU A 439 9.76 12.09 5.58
C LEU A 439 8.25 12.33 5.73
N LEU A 440 7.41 11.34 5.45
CA LEU A 440 5.96 11.45 5.68
C LEU A 440 5.60 11.44 7.18
N GLY A 441 6.34 10.67 7.99
CA GLY A 441 6.22 10.70 9.45
C GLY A 441 6.68 12.03 10.06
N ASP A 442 7.75 12.62 9.52
CA ASP A 442 8.20 13.97 9.90
C ASP A 442 7.16 15.03 9.55
N LEU A 443 6.61 14.98 8.33
CA LEU A 443 5.56 15.89 7.88
C LEU A 443 4.30 15.78 8.74
N TYR A 444 3.89 14.57 9.11
CA TYR A 444 2.78 14.36 10.05
C TYR A 444 3.11 14.97 11.42
N SER A 445 4.31 14.71 11.96
CA SER A 445 4.67 15.17 13.30
C SER A 445 4.81 16.68 13.41
N LYS A 446 5.32 17.34 12.36
CA LYS A 446 5.65 18.76 12.37
C LYS A 446 4.60 19.62 11.69
N CYS A 447 3.85 19.08 10.74
CA CYS A 447 2.99 19.87 9.86
C CYS A 447 3.78 20.99 9.16
N ASP A 448 3.52 22.25 9.54
CA ASP A 448 4.27 23.44 9.06
C ASP A 448 5.32 23.94 10.07
N GLY A 449 5.50 23.23 11.19
CA GLY A 449 6.46 23.55 12.22
C GLY A 449 7.89 23.15 11.86
N THR A 450 8.86 23.81 12.50
CA THR A 450 10.27 23.38 12.50
C THR A 450 10.58 22.45 13.69
N MET A 451 9.67 22.37 14.65
CA MET A 451 9.67 21.39 15.73
C MET A 451 8.43 20.51 15.60
N ALA A 452 8.50 19.28 16.10
CA ALA A 452 7.31 18.45 16.23
C ALA A 452 6.23 19.28 16.90
N VAL A 453 5.02 19.28 16.35
CA VAL A 453 3.85 19.78 17.06
C VAL A 453 3.82 18.95 18.32
N SER A 454 4.25 19.53 19.45
CA SER A 454 4.00 18.93 20.75
C SER A 454 2.52 18.66 20.73
N ARG A 455 2.12 17.38 20.70
CA ARG A 455 0.76 16.96 21.04
C ARG A 455 0.43 17.78 22.26
N LEU A 456 -0.41 18.81 22.08
CA LEU A 456 -0.60 19.95 22.98
C LEU A 456 -0.06 19.62 24.37
N GLU A 457 1.05 20.23 24.78
CA GLU A 457 1.58 20.06 26.14
C GLU A 457 0.38 20.08 27.10
N SER A 458 0.12 18.93 27.72
CA SER A 458 -0.91 18.73 28.73
C SER A 458 -2.37 19.04 28.35
N PHE A 459 -2.96 18.26 27.44
CA PHE A 459 -4.21 17.62 27.86
C PHE A 459 -3.82 16.46 28.77
N SER A 460 -4.12 16.62 30.06
CA SER A 460 -3.81 15.73 31.19
C SER A 460 -3.71 14.23 30.84
N GLU A 461 -2.91 13.49 31.60
CA GLU A 461 -2.84 12.01 31.67
C GLU A 461 -4.20 11.27 31.85
N ASN A 462 -5.34 11.97 31.76
CA ASN A 462 -6.70 11.46 31.80
C ASN A 462 -7.55 11.72 30.54
N VAL A 463 -7.01 12.23 29.43
CA VAL A 463 -7.76 12.26 28.16
C VAL A 463 -7.51 10.96 27.40
N THR A 464 -8.36 9.97 27.64
CA THR A 464 -8.50 8.82 26.76
C THR A 464 -8.85 9.32 25.36
N SER A 465 -8.08 8.94 24.34
CA SER A 465 -8.47 9.19 22.95
C SER A 465 -9.90 8.67 22.72
N PRO A 466 -10.76 9.41 22.00
CA PRO A 466 -12.09 8.90 21.65
C PRO A 466 -12.03 7.74 20.65
N PHE A 467 -10.86 7.40 20.12
CA PHE A 467 -10.68 6.36 19.11
C PHE A 467 -9.97 5.13 19.67
N ASP A 468 -10.43 3.96 19.24
CA ASP A 468 -9.81 2.67 19.55
C ASP A 468 -8.52 2.41 18.75
N VAL A 469 -8.27 3.21 17.71
CA VAL A 469 -7.12 3.12 16.80
C VAL A 469 -6.42 4.46 16.68
N GLU A 470 -5.09 4.44 16.73
CA GLU A 470 -4.24 5.63 16.60
C GLU A 470 -3.16 5.41 15.55
N HIS A 471 -2.68 6.52 14.98
CA HIS A 471 -1.53 6.51 14.08
C HIS A 471 -0.26 6.17 14.85
N GLU A 472 0.63 5.41 14.22
CA GLU A 472 1.95 5.09 14.75
C GLU A 472 2.98 5.89 13.96
N VAL A 473 3.73 6.76 14.63
CA VAL A 473 4.78 7.55 13.97
C VAL A 473 6.13 7.07 14.45
N GLN A 474 6.98 6.65 13.52
CA GLN A 474 8.32 6.18 13.80
C GLN A 474 9.35 7.29 13.60
N PRO A 475 10.45 7.29 14.37
CA PRO A 475 11.50 8.29 14.21
C PRO A 475 12.17 8.21 12.84
N VAL A 476 12.63 9.36 12.36
CA VAL A 476 13.44 9.45 11.15
C VAL A 476 14.85 8.98 11.46
N VAL A 477 15.26 7.84 10.87
CA VAL A 477 16.56 7.21 11.14
C VAL A 477 17.44 7.01 9.90
N LEU A 478 16.86 7.06 8.70
CA LEU A 478 17.60 6.86 7.45
C LEU A 478 18.43 8.11 7.11
N GLU A 479 19.70 7.92 6.73
CA GLU A 479 20.64 9.01 6.45
C GLU A 479 20.16 9.89 5.29
N GLU A 480 19.58 9.29 4.25
CA GLU A 480 19.01 10.01 3.11
C GLU A 480 17.86 10.95 3.50
N ASN A 481 17.07 10.57 4.51
CA ASN A 481 16.00 11.40 5.03
C ASN A 481 16.56 12.53 5.90
N LEU A 482 17.53 12.21 6.76
CA LEU A 482 18.22 13.22 7.57
C LEU A 482 18.90 14.26 6.70
N ASN A 483 19.50 13.85 5.56
CA ASN A 483 20.07 14.77 4.59
C ASN A 483 19.01 15.65 3.92
N ALA A 484 17.88 15.08 3.50
CA ALA A 484 16.76 15.84 2.93
C ALA A 484 16.18 16.87 3.91
N LEU A 485 15.99 16.49 5.17
CA LEU A 485 15.55 17.41 6.23
C LEU A 485 16.60 18.49 6.52
N SER A 486 17.87 18.13 6.56
CA SER A 486 18.96 19.10 6.76
C SER A 486 19.10 20.09 5.61
N PHE A 487 18.81 19.66 4.38
CA PHE A 487 18.75 20.51 3.20
C PHE A 487 17.56 21.48 3.30
N GLN A 488 16.36 20.97 3.61
CA GLN A 488 15.18 21.77 3.87
C GLN A 488 15.46 22.84 4.94
N ASP A 489 16.00 22.45 6.09
CA ASP A 489 16.31 23.38 7.18
C ASP A 489 17.30 24.47 6.75
N ALA A 490 18.30 24.12 5.95
CA ALA A 490 19.26 25.09 5.41
C ALA A 490 18.61 26.10 4.46
N VAL A 491 17.71 25.63 3.58
CA VAL A 491 16.95 26.49 2.66
C VAL A 491 16.03 27.42 3.45
N LEU A 492 15.26 26.90 4.41
CA LEU A 492 14.35 27.70 5.23
C LEU A 492 15.11 28.70 6.12
N ALA A 493 16.26 28.32 6.66
CA ALA A 493 17.11 29.22 7.42
C ALA A 493 17.66 30.36 6.54
N GLN A 494 18.03 30.06 5.29
CA GLN A 494 18.48 31.06 4.34
C GLN A 494 17.34 31.98 3.89
N ALA A 495 16.16 31.42 3.60
CA ALA A 495 14.95 32.18 3.29
C ALA A 495 14.60 33.18 4.42
N LYS A 496 14.66 32.72 5.68
CA LYS A 496 14.43 33.56 6.86
C LYS A 496 15.44 34.71 6.96
N LYS A 497 16.73 34.46 6.70
CA LYS A 497 17.75 35.53 6.68
C LYS A 497 17.47 36.57 5.60
N GLN A 498 16.86 36.16 4.49
CA GLN A 498 16.45 37.03 3.39
C GLN A 498 15.06 37.66 3.61
N GLY A 499 14.47 37.54 4.81
CA GLY A 499 13.19 38.14 5.15
C GLY A 499 11.96 37.47 4.52
N MET A 500 12.11 36.24 4.02
CA MET A 500 10.99 35.47 3.47
C MET A 500 10.14 34.85 4.58
N THR A 501 8.85 34.69 4.30
CA THR A 501 7.96 33.83 5.11
C THR A 501 8.35 32.36 4.98
N ILE A 502 7.86 31.52 5.90
CA ILE A 502 8.11 30.07 5.84
C ILE A 502 7.54 29.45 4.56
N ASP A 503 6.36 29.87 4.12
CA ASP A 503 5.73 29.37 2.89
C ASP A 503 6.50 29.79 1.64
N GLN A 504 7.02 31.01 1.60
CA GLN A 504 7.95 31.42 0.55
C GLN A 504 9.22 30.56 0.58
N GLY A 505 9.77 30.25 1.75
CA GLY A 505 10.92 29.35 1.88
C GLY A 505 10.65 27.94 1.32
N PHE A 506 9.48 27.36 1.61
CA PHE A 506 9.09 26.07 1.04
C PHE A 506 8.82 26.13 -0.46
N HIS A 507 8.27 27.24 -0.95
CA HIS A 507 8.13 27.48 -2.39
C HIS A 507 9.49 27.50 -3.10
N GLU A 508 10.48 28.18 -2.51
CA GLU A 508 11.86 28.17 -3.01
C GLU A 508 12.49 26.77 -2.95
N LEU A 509 12.27 26.02 -1.86
CA LEU A 509 12.74 24.64 -1.75
C LEU A 509 12.21 23.77 -2.90
N ARG A 510 10.91 23.87 -3.21
CA ARG A 510 10.29 23.14 -4.32
C ARG A 510 10.90 23.50 -5.67
N LYS A 511 11.20 24.79 -5.91
CA LYS A 511 11.92 25.22 -7.12
C LYS A 511 13.31 24.59 -7.21
N MET A 512 14.04 24.54 -6.09
CA MET A 512 15.37 23.92 -6.04
C MET A 512 15.31 22.41 -6.30
N THR A 513 14.31 21.69 -5.79
CA THR A 513 14.11 20.25 -6.10
C THR A 513 13.80 20.01 -7.58
N VAL A 514 12.95 20.86 -8.20
CA VAL A 514 12.68 20.77 -9.65
C VAL A 514 13.96 20.95 -10.47
N MET A 515 14.82 21.90 -10.08
CA MET A 515 16.12 22.11 -10.73
C MET A 515 17.09 20.94 -10.50
N LEU A 516 17.10 20.34 -9.29
CA LEU A 516 17.86 19.12 -9.00
C LEU A 516 17.42 17.97 -9.90
N GLN A 517 16.11 17.72 -10.04
CA GLN A 517 15.58 16.71 -10.96
C GLN A 517 16.03 16.98 -12.39
N GLN A 518 15.78 18.21 -12.88
CA GLN A 518 16.02 18.59 -14.26
C GLN A 518 17.51 18.47 -14.63
N ASN A 519 18.43 18.77 -13.73
CA ASN A 519 19.84 18.92 -14.08
C ASN A 519 20.78 17.86 -13.51
N CYS A 520 20.37 17.10 -12.49
CA CYS A 520 21.25 16.20 -11.75
C CYS A 520 20.74 14.75 -11.64
N LEU A 521 19.44 14.54 -11.80
CA LEU A 521 18.80 13.23 -11.67
C LEU A 521 18.43 12.65 -13.03
N THR A 522 18.12 11.34 -13.03
CA THR A 522 17.68 10.64 -14.24
C THR A 522 16.28 11.09 -14.62
N GLY A 523 16.08 11.47 -15.88
CA GLY A 523 14.80 11.98 -16.39
C GLY A 523 14.69 13.50 -16.34
N ASP A 524 14.21 14.07 -17.44
CA ASP A 524 13.89 15.50 -17.51
C ASP A 524 12.50 15.76 -16.93
N VAL A 525 12.27 16.97 -16.45
CA VAL A 525 10.94 17.43 -16.08
C VAL A 525 10.21 17.85 -17.36
N THR A 526 9.21 17.08 -17.75
CA THR A 526 8.44 17.28 -18.99
C THR A 526 6.97 17.57 -18.69
N ASP A 527 6.30 18.19 -19.64
CA ASP A 527 4.84 18.36 -19.58
C ASP A 527 4.11 17.06 -19.96
N PHE A 528 2.83 17.02 -19.65
CA PHE A 528 1.90 16.01 -20.15
C PHE A 528 1.51 16.28 -21.60
N THR A 529 1.16 15.22 -22.34
CA THR A 529 0.57 15.35 -23.68
C THR A 529 -0.84 15.92 -23.60
N ASP A 530 -1.35 16.46 -24.71
CA ASP A 530 -2.72 17.01 -24.74
C ASP A 530 -3.79 15.95 -24.41
N ASP A 531 -3.60 14.71 -24.89
CA ASP A 531 -4.48 13.60 -24.55
C ASP A 531 -4.45 13.26 -23.05
N GLN A 532 -3.27 13.32 -22.42
CA GLN A 532 -3.12 13.10 -20.97
C GLN A 532 -3.79 14.21 -20.17
N LYS A 533 -3.60 15.47 -20.57
CA LYS A 533 -4.26 16.64 -19.98
C LYS A 533 -5.78 16.53 -20.05
N ALA A 534 -6.31 16.16 -21.22
CA ALA A 534 -7.74 15.94 -21.40
C ALA A 534 -8.27 14.78 -20.55
N THR A 535 -7.54 13.66 -20.50
CA THR A 535 -7.92 12.44 -19.77
C THR A 535 -7.98 12.67 -18.27
N PHE A 536 -7.02 13.40 -17.70
CA PHE A 536 -6.92 13.63 -16.25
C PHE A 536 -7.47 14.99 -15.81
N HIS A 537 -8.06 15.77 -16.72
CA HIS A 537 -8.57 17.11 -16.46
C HIS A 537 -7.54 18.07 -15.83
N VAL A 538 -6.28 17.92 -16.22
CA VAL A 538 -5.16 18.77 -15.78
C VAL A 538 -4.72 19.69 -16.92
N THR A 539 -4.21 20.87 -16.60
CA THR A 539 -3.75 21.83 -17.60
C THR A 539 -2.28 21.64 -17.98
N MET A 540 -1.45 21.21 -17.02
CA MET A 540 -0.03 20.99 -17.17
C MET A 540 0.51 20.14 -16.02
N SER A 541 1.69 19.53 -16.22
CA SER A 541 2.45 18.97 -15.10
C SER A 541 2.82 20.08 -14.09
N PRO A 542 2.48 19.94 -12.79
CA PRO A 542 2.80 20.96 -11.79
C PRO A 542 4.30 21.25 -11.70
N SER A 543 5.14 20.22 -11.81
CA SER A 543 6.59 20.36 -11.81
C SER A 543 7.11 21.06 -13.08
N PHE A 544 6.51 20.78 -14.23
CA PHE A 544 6.84 21.45 -15.49
C PHE A 544 6.43 22.93 -15.48
N ALA A 545 5.31 23.27 -14.84
CA ALA A 545 4.88 24.65 -14.61
C ALA A 545 5.96 25.44 -13.87
N ILE A 546 6.48 24.87 -12.78
CA ILE A 546 7.56 25.46 -11.99
C ILE A 546 8.82 25.65 -12.83
N LEU A 547 9.25 24.61 -13.56
CA LEU A 547 10.44 24.69 -14.40
C LEU A 547 10.30 25.77 -15.48
N THR A 548 9.11 25.90 -16.08
CA THR A 548 8.83 26.90 -17.12
C THR A 548 8.94 28.31 -16.54
N ASN A 549 8.36 28.56 -15.37
CA ASN A 549 8.42 29.86 -14.69
C ASN A 549 9.83 30.24 -14.23
N ILE A 550 10.67 29.26 -13.87
CA ILE A 550 12.09 29.51 -13.59
C ILE A 550 12.81 29.92 -14.88
N ARG A 551 12.64 29.15 -15.96
CA ARG A 551 13.36 29.34 -17.23
C ARG A 551 12.99 30.64 -17.94
N ASN A 552 11.73 31.07 -17.86
CA ASN A 552 11.27 32.31 -18.48
C ASN A 552 11.48 33.56 -17.58
N GLY A 553 12.02 33.38 -16.38
CA GLY A 553 12.29 34.46 -15.42
C GLY A 553 11.06 35.01 -14.70
N GLN A 554 9.88 34.36 -14.81
CA GLN A 554 8.68 34.76 -14.09
C GLN A 554 8.76 34.44 -12.59
N ASP A 555 9.44 33.35 -12.23
CA ASP A 555 9.63 32.92 -10.84
C ASP A 555 11.03 32.33 -10.61
N PRO A 556 12.10 33.15 -10.71
CA PRO A 556 13.47 32.68 -10.50
C PRO A 556 13.68 32.23 -9.05
N ILE A 557 14.68 31.38 -8.81
CA ILE A 557 15.06 31.00 -7.43
C ILE A 557 15.68 32.22 -6.74
N ARG A 558 15.12 32.58 -5.58
CA ARG A 558 15.48 33.78 -4.80
C ARG A 558 16.42 33.47 -3.64
N ILE A 559 16.66 32.20 -3.33
CA ILE A 559 17.60 31.77 -2.29
C ILE A 559 19.02 32.14 -2.74
N GLU A 560 19.68 32.97 -1.94
CA GLU A 560 21.09 33.32 -2.18
C GLU A 560 21.95 32.07 -2.13
N ARG A 561 22.82 31.91 -3.15
CA ARG A 561 23.74 30.76 -3.26
C ARG A 561 23.03 29.40 -3.26
N TRP A 562 21.83 29.32 -3.82
CA TRP A 562 21.04 28.08 -3.89
C TRP A 562 21.79 26.91 -4.56
N THR A 563 22.61 27.19 -5.58
CA THR A 563 23.44 26.17 -6.26
C THR A 563 24.50 25.57 -5.35
N GLU A 564 25.04 26.34 -4.41
CA GLU A 564 26.01 25.87 -3.42
C GLU A 564 25.34 25.02 -2.33
N LEU A 565 24.09 25.36 -1.98
CA LEU A 565 23.27 24.51 -1.11
C LEU A 565 23.02 23.16 -1.79
N LEU A 566 22.55 23.14 -3.04
CA LEU A 566 22.37 21.87 -3.75
C LEU A 566 23.67 21.07 -3.84
N PHE A 567 24.79 21.72 -4.16
CA PHE A 567 26.08 21.03 -4.24
C PHE A 567 26.50 20.45 -2.89
N LYS A 568 26.31 21.19 -1.80
CA LYS A 568 26.64 20.72 -0.44
C LYS A 568 25.87 19.45 -0.06
N TYR A 569 24.57 19.36 -0.40
CA TYR A 569 23.71 18.27 0.07
C TYR A 569 23.58 17.11 -0.95
N TYR A 570 23.75 17.38 -2.24
CA TYR A 570 23.53 16.39 -3.31
C TYR A 570 24.70 16.26 -4.30
N GLY A 571 25.76 17.03 -4.14
CA GLY A 571 26.95 16.97 -5.00
C GLY A 571 26.74 17.51 -6.41
N CYS A 572 25.63 18.22 -6.67
CA CYS A 572 25.31 18.83 -7.94
C CYS A 572 24.81 20.26 -7.76
N HIS A 573 25.21 21.19 -8.62
CA HIS A 573 24.80 22.60 -8.53
C HIS A 573 23.36 22.86 -9.00
N GLY A 574 22.80 21.99 -9.84
CA GLY A 574 21.40 22.06 -10.27
C GLY A 574 21.05 23.17 -11.26
N ASP A 575 21.98 24.04 -11.65
CA ASP A 575 21.78 25.12 -12.64
C ASP A 575 22.16 24.71 -14.07
N VAL A 576 23.09 23.76 -14.21
CA VAL A 576 23.52 23.20 -15.50
C VAL A 576 23.34 21.69 -15.50
N LYS A 577 22.82 21.13 -16.61
CA LYS A 577 22.68 19.68 -16.80
C LYS A 577 24.05 19.00 -16.70
N GLU A 578 24.22 18.11 -15.72
CA GLU A 578 25.43 17.30 -15.63
C GLU A 578 25.51 16.36 -16.85
N GLN A 579 26.68 16.31 -17.49
CA GLN A 579 26.97 15.40 -18.61
C GLN A 579 27.23 13.98 -18.11
#